data_AF-A0A091AX46-F1
#
_entry.id   AF-A0A091AX46-F1
#
_cell.length_a   1.000
_cell.length_b   1.000
_cell.length_c   1.000
_cell.angle_alpha   90.00
_cell.angle_beta   90.00
_cell.angle_gamma   90.00
#
_symmetry.space_group_name_H-M   'P 1'
#
loop_
_entity.id
_entity.type
_entity.pdbx_description
1 polymer ?
#
loop_
_entity_poly.entity_id
_entity_poly.type
_entity_poly.pdbx_seq_one_letter_code
_entity_poly.pdbx_strand_id
1 'polypeptide(L)'
;MADFLLRDIDERVADRIKELARQKGWPLNDVILHLVKQSLGLAEPDPPPVPGDIARLAGAWGDDETRAFKEAMEAFTGLPDDAPAYMQPPSGKPR
;
A
#
# COMPACT_ATOMS: atom_id res chain seq x y z
N MET A 1 -9.72 -4.68 -35.01
CA MET A 1 -9.91 -6.05 -34.50
C MET A 1 -8.67 -6.82 -34.92
N ALA A 2 -7.80 -7.08 -33.96
CA ALA A 2 -6.58 -7.83 -34.18
C ALA A 2 -6.64 -9.03 -33.25
N ASP A 3 -6.56 -10.23 -33.82
CA ASP A 3 -6.62 -11.46 -33.05
C ASP A 3 -5.20 -11.83 -32.62
N PHE A 4 -5.01 -11.98 -31.32
CA PHE A 4 -3.75 -12.41 -30.75
C PHE A 4 -3.93 -13.79 -30.13
N LEU A 5 -3.07 -14.72 -30.53
CA LEU A 5 -3.00 -16.04 -29.91
C LEU A 5 -1.79 -16.08 -28.98
N LEU A 6 -2.08 -16.19 -27.69
CA LEU A 6 -1.05 -16.33 -26.66
C LEU A 6 -0.70 -17.81 -26.51
N ARG A 7 0.57 -18.17 -26.78
CA ARG A 7 1.12 -19.54 -26.69
C ARG A 7 2.31 -19.56 -25.72
N ASP A 8 2.70 -20.77 -25.33
CA ASP A 8 3.88 -21.03 -24.50
C ASP A 8 3.89 -20.25 -23.17
N ILE A 9 2.70 -20.03 -22.60
CA ILE A 9 2.58 -19.43 -21.28
C ILE A 9 2.89 -20.46 -20.20
N ASP A 10 3.63 -20.02 -19.21
CA ASP A 10 3.86 -20.79 -17.99
C ASP A 10 2.53 -21.07 -17.28
N GLU A 11 2.37 -22.28 -16.75
CA GLU A 11 1.15 -22.72 -16.06
C GLU A 11 0.81 -21.80 -14.87
N ARG A 12 1.82 -21.33 -14.13
CA ARG A 12 1.64 -20.41 -13.00
C ARG A 12 1.08 -19.07 -13.46
N VAL A 13 1.49 -18.60 -14.64
CA VAL A 13 0.97 -17.36 -15.24
C VAL A 13 -0.49 -17.57 -15.66
N ALA A 14 -0.78 -18.69 -16.33
CA ALA A 14 -2.15 -19.03 -16.74
C ALA A 14 -3.11 -19.08 -15.54
N ASP A 15 -2.69 -19.73 -14.46
CA ASP A 15 -3.50 -19.86 -13.25
C ASP A 15 -3.67 -18.53 -12.54
N ARG A 16 -2.63 -17.69 -12.49
CA ARG A 16 -2.74 -16.36 -11.90
C ARG A 16 -3.74 -15.47 -12.65
N ILE A 17 -3.77 -15.54 -13.98
CA ILE A 17 -4.73 -14.78 -14.79
C ILE A 17 -6.16 -15.29 -14.53
N LYS A 18 -6.36 -16.62 -14.42
CA LYS A 18 -7.68 -17.19 -14.09
C LYS A 18 -8.15 -16.78 -12.69
N GLU A 19 -7.26 -16.79 -11.70
CA GLU A 19 -7.57 -16.30 -10.36
C GLU A 19 -8.01 -14.84 -10.38
N LEU A 20 -7.28 -13.99 -11.09
CA LEU A 20 -7.60 -12.57 -11.22
C LEU A 20 -8.98 -12.36 -11.87
N ALA A 21 -9.30 -13.14 -12.91
CA ALA A 21 -10.62 -13.15 -13.53
C ALA A 21 -11.72 -13.54 -12.55
N ARG A 22 -11.50 -14.57 -11.73
CA ARG A 22 -12.45 -15.01 -10.69
C ARG A 22 -12.65 -13.97 -9.60
N GLN A 23 -11.57 -13.33 -9.14
CA GLN A 23 -11.62 -12.31 -8.09
C GLN A 23 -12.40 -11.06 -8.53
N LYS A 24 -12.20 -10.63 -9.79
CA LYS A 24 -12.87 -9.46 -10.36
C LYS A 24 -14.25 -9.77 -10.97
N GLY A 25 -14.56 -11.04 -11.21
CA GLY A 25 -15.77 -11.46 -11.94
C GLY A 25 -15.75 -11.07 -13.43
N TRP A 26 -14.57 -10.92 -14.02
CA TRP A 26 -14.41 -10.46 -15.41
C TRP A 26 -14.19 -11.63 -16.37
N PRO A 27 -14.60 -11.49 -17.65
CA PRO A 27 -14.18 -12.41 -18.70
C PRO A 27 -12.66 -12.47 -18.83
N LEU A 28 -12.11 -13.66 -19.11
CA LEU A 28 -10.66 -13.88 -19.22
C LEU A 28 -10.00 -12.95 -20.25
N ASN A 29 -10.66 -12.74 -21.39
CA ASN A 29 -10.20 -11.85 -22.44
C ASN A 29 -10.05 -10.40 -21.94
N ASP A 30 -11.03 -9.90 -21.17
CA ASP A 30 -11.01 -8.53 -20.67
C ASP A 30 -9.90 -8.31 -19.65
N VAL A 31 -9.62 -9.33 -18.83
CA VAL A 31 -8.48 -9.35 -17.91
C VAL A 31 -7.17 -9.29 -18.68
N ILE A 32 -6.99 -10.12 -19.72
CA ILE A 32 -5.78 -10.11 -20.54
C ILE A 32 -5.60 -8.74 -21.21
N LEU A 33 -6.66 -8.19 -21.80
CA LEU A 33 -6.61 -6.85 -22.42
C LEU A 33 -6.29 -5.76 -21.40
N HIS A 34 -6.82 -5.86 -20.19
CA HIS A 34 -6.51 -4.92 -19.11
C HIS A 34 -5.04 -4.99 -18.70
N LEU A 35 -4.49 -6.20 -18.52
CA LEU A 35 -3.08 -6.41 -18.20
C LEU A 35 -2.15 -5.88 -19.30
N VAL A 36 -2.51 -6.06 -20.57
CA VAL A 36 -1.75 -5.49 -21.71
C VAL A 36 -1.81 -3.97 -21.71
N LYS A 37 -2.96 -3.36 -21.41
CA LYS A 37 -3.06 -1.90 -21.28
C LYS A 37 -2.21 -1.38 -20.13
N GLN A 38 -2.21 -2.06 -18.99
CA GLN A 38 -1.38 -1.69 -17.83
C GLN A 38 0.11 -1.81 -18.15
N SER A 39 0.55 -2.88 -18.82
CA SER A 39 1.97 -3.05 -19.18
C SER A 39 2.46 -2.01 -20.19
N LEU A 40 1.56 -1.48 -21.02
CA LEU A 40 1.84 -0.39 -21.96
C LEU A 40 1.65 1.01 -21.32
N GLY A 41 1.28 1.10 -20.04
CA GLY A 41 1.02 2.38 -19.36
C GLY A 41 -0.24 3.10 -19.85
N LEU A 42 -1.16 2.39 -20.52
CA LEU A 42 -2.43 2.91 -21.05
C LEU A 42 -3.60 2.73 -20.08
N ALA A 43 -3.39 2.06 -18.96
CA ALA A 43 -4.33 1.92 -17.87
C ALA A 43 -3.59 2.10 -16.53
N GLU A 44 -4.24 2.76 -15.58
CA GLU A 44 -3.71 2.89 -14.24
C GLU A 44 -3.61 1.51 -13.55
N PRO A 45 -2.57 1.29 -12.73
CA PRO A 45 -2.47 0.08 -11.94
C PRO A 45 -3.66 -0.01 -11.00
N ASP A 46 -4.21 -1.22 -10.87
CA ASP A 46 -5.27 -1.45 -9.89
C ASP A 46 -4.79 -1.05 -8.50
N PRO A 47 -5.64 -0.41 -7.68
CA PRO A 47 -5.29 -0.09 -6.31
C PRO A 47 -4.93 -1.39 -5.58
N PRO A 48 -3.95 -1.35 -4.66
CA PRO A 48 -3.57 -2.52 -3.89
C PRO A 48 -4.81 -3.10 -3.21
N PRO A 49 -4.95 -4.44 -3.18
CA PRO A 49 -6.10 -5.06 -2.51
C PRO A 49 -6.12 -4.59 -1.06
N VAL A 50 -7.26 -4.05 -0.64
CA VAL A 50 -7.45 -3.64 0.76
C VAL A 50 -7.13 -4.85 1.63
N PRO A 51 -6.19 -4.73 2.59
CA PRO A 51 -5.83 -5.86 3.45
C PRO A 51 -7.09 -6.41 4.11
N GLY A 52 -7.42 -7.66 3.79
CA GLY A 52 -8.55 -8.33 4.43
C GLY A 52 -8.30 -8.54 5.92
N ASP A 53 -9.34 -8.96 6.66
CA ASP A 53 -9.27 -9.08 8.12
C ASP A 53 -8.11 -9.97 8.62
N ILE A 54 -7.68 -10.96 7.84
CA ILE A 54 -6.52 -11.81 8.17
C ILE A 54 -5.20 -11.03 8.14
N ALA A 55 -5.04 -10.07 7.23
CA ALA A 55 -3.86 -9.21 7.21
C ALA A 55 -3.82 -8.29 8.44
N ARG A 56 -4.99 -7.83 8.92
CA ARG A 56 -5.11 -7.11 10.19
C ARG A 56 -4.70 -7.98 11.37
N LEU A 57 -5.09 -9.26 11.38
CA LEU A 57 -4.65 -10.23 12.40
C LEU A 57 -3.14 -10.54 12.33
N ALA A 58 -2.52 -10.41 11.16
CA ALA A 58 -1.08 -10.58 10.95
C ALA A 58 -0.25 -9.34 11.31
N GLY A 59 -0.87 -8.31 11.92
CA GLY A 59 -0.19 -7.09 12.38
C GLY A 59 -0.10 -5.98 11.33
N ALA A 60 -0.82 -6.07 10.21
CA ALA A 60 -1.01 -4.93 9.33
C ALA A 60 -1.98 -3.94 10.00
N TRP A 61 -1.59 -2.67 10.03
CA TRP A 61 -2.41 -1.62 10.65
C TRP A 61 -3.65 -1.35 9.81
N GLY A 62 -4.79 -1.19 10.48
CA GLY A 62 -6.02 -0.72 9.84
C GLY A 62 -5.95 0.76 9.45
N ASP A 63 -6.91 1.23 8.65
CA ASP A 63 -7.00 2.63 8.25
C ASP A 63 -7.17 3.57 9.47
N ASP A 64 -7.95 3.15 10.47
CA ASP A 64 -8.16 3.91 11.71
C ASP A 64 -6.88 4.01 12.55
N GLU A 65 -6.15 2.90 12.69
CA GLU A 65 -4.88 2.88 13.43
C GLU A 65 -3.80 3.70 12.72
N THR A 66 -3.74 3.59 11.39
CA THR A 66 -2.83 4.38 10.55
C THR A 66 -3.14 5.87 10.66
N ARG A 67 -4.43 6.24 10.68
CA ARG A 67 -4.87 7.64 10.87
C ARG A 67 -4.51 8.15 12.26
N ALA A 68 -4.87 7.43 13.31
CA ALA A 68 -4.59 7.84 14.68
C ALA A 68 -3.08 8.04 14.94
N PHE A 69 -2.24 7.17 14.37
CA PHE A 69 -0.80 7.31 14.48
C PHE A 69 -0.25 8.52 13.72
N LYS A 70 -0.76 8.79 12.51
CA LYS A 70 -0.37 9.99 11.76
C LYS A 70 -0.69 11.26 12.54
N GLU A 71 -1.89 11.34 13.12
CA GLU A 71 -2.30 12.47 13.97
C GLU A 71 -1.39 12.61 15.20
N ALA A 72 -1.01 11.51 15.85
CA ALA A 72 -0.08 11.54 16.98
C ALA A 72 1.32 12.03 16.56
N MET A 73 1.83 11.57 15.41
CA MET A 73 3.12 12.01 14.87
C MET A 73 3.11 13.49 14.48
N GLU A 74 2.02 13.98 13.90
CA GLU A 74 1.83 15.41 13.59
C GLU A 74 1.82 16.28 14.86
N ALA A 75 1.24 15.78 15.95
CA ALA A 75 1.27 16.48 17.23
C ALA A 75 2.71 16.64 17.78
N PHE A 76 3.61 15.70 17.52
CA PHE A 76 5.00 15.78 17.96
C PHE A 76 5.83 16.81 17.16
N THR A 77 5.50 17.08 15.89
CA THR A 77 6.23 18.05 15.06
C THR A 77 6.14 19.50 15.53
N GLY A 78 5.13 19.85 16.32
CA GLY A 78 4.95 21.20 16.87
C GLY A 78 5.66 21.44 18.21
N LEU A 79 6.34 20.43 18.76
CA LEU A 79 7.00 20.57 20.05
C LEU A 79 8.32 21.35 19.90
N PRO A 80 8.63 22.24 20.86
CA PRO A 80 9.96 22.83 20.93
C PRO A 80 11.01 21.73 21.13
N ASP A 81 12.19 21.92 20.54
CA ASP A 81 13.34 21.04 20.74
C ASP A 81 13.83 21.18 22.19
N ASP A 82 13.22 20.40 23.09
CA ASP A 82 13.50 20.43 24.51
C ASP A 82 14.86 19.79 24.73
N ALA A 83 15.90 20.64 24.79
CA ALA A 83 17.23 20.20 25.16
C ALA A 83 17.14 19.46 26.51
N PRO A 84 17.71 18.24 26.60
CA PRO A 84 17.51 17.41 27.77
C PRO A 84 18.05 18.12 29.02
N ALA A 85 17.36 17.96 30.15
CA ALA A 85 17.55 18.76 31.37
C ALA A 85 19.00 18.83 31.90
N TYR A 86 19.86 17.88 31.52
CA TYR A 86 21.29 17.90 31.86
C TYR A 86 22.14 18.90 31.04
N MET A 87 21.59 19.49 29.97
CA MET A 87 22.24 20.53 29.15
C MET A 87 21.94 21.96 29.64
N GLN A 88 21.00 22.14 30.58
CA GLN A 88 20.77 23.47 31.16
C GLN A 88 21.85 23.79 32.21
N PRO A 89 22.55 24.94 32.09
CA PRO A 89 23.48 25.36 33.12
C PRO A 89 22.72 25.59 34.44
N PRO A 90 23.31 25.23 35.60
CA PRO A 90 22.63 25.41 36.89
C PRO A 90 22.31 26.90 37.10
N SER A 91 21.02 27.22 37.21
CA SER A 91 20.55 28.58 37.48
C SER A 91 20.81 28.97 38.93
N GLY A 92 22.07 29.24 39.25
CA GLY A 92 22.47 29.80 40.53
C GLY A 92 22.04 31.27 40.65
N LYS A 93 21.04 31.55 41.50
CA LYS A 93 20.82 32.91 42.00
C LYS A 93 21.86 33.22 43.08
N PRO A 94 22.70 34.26 42.94
CA PRO A 94 23.47 34.73 44.08
C PRO A 94 22.52 35.45 45.05
N ARG A 95 22.73 35.18 46.34
CA ARG A 95 22.08 35.86 47.47
C ARG A 95 22.67 37.24 47.69
#